data_AF-A0A6U2LAA9-F1
#
_entry.id   AF-A0A6U2LAA9-F1
#
_cell.length_a   1.000
_cell.length_b   1.000
_cell.length_c   1.000
_cell.angle_alpha   90.00
_cell.angle_beta   90.00
_cell.angle_gamma   90.00
#
_symmetry.space_group_name_H-M   'P 1'
#
loop_
_entity.id
_entity.type
_entity.pdbx_description
1 polymer ?
#
loop_
_entity_poly.entity_id
_entity_poly.type
_entity_poly.pdbx_seq_one_letter_code
_entity_poly.pdbx_strand_id
1 'polypeptide(L)'
;LTAFFSGITDVKSSFSLNLGDSNDATRGGVVVDHAFGISEKLQQLACGDDPLRGYRNVEVENGCFVRHDFGIERVSIGPSVFILRKFCTIEECERIQHYAQTLEMEAAQTLSGQDETVKRSKCEVTWMGNSHLSGAIGSLARAAANILLSDDVKFSAGAGCEDLQVLRYGETGEYRLHHDSYDRVLTVLYYLNGSGETWFPF
;
A
#
# COMPACT_ATOMS: atom_id res chain seq x y z
N LEU A 1 -12.41 4.05 -1.60
CA LEU A 1 -11.70 3.09 -2.47
C LEU A 1 -10.40 2.70 -1.80
N THR A 2 -10.04 1.42 -1.82
CA THR A 2 -8.81 0.88 -1.21
C THR A 2 -7.97 0.22 -2.29
N ALA A 3 -6.65 0.47 -2.32
CA ALA A 3 -5.76 -0.05 -3.35
C ALA A 3 -4.67 -0.97 -2.77
N PHE A 4 -4.31 -2.07 -3.45
CA PHE A 4 -3.34 -3.08 -2.98
C PHE A 4 -2.12 -3.15 -3.90
N PHE A 5 -0.92 -3.32 -3.31
CA PHE A 5 0.31 -3.69 -4.03
C PHE A 5 1.01 -4.86 -3.33
N SER A 6 1.73 -5.68 -4.10
CA SER A 6 2.55 -6.80 -3.61
C SER A 6 3.84 -6.95 -4.44
N GLY A 7 5.00 -6.57 -3.87
CA GLY A 7 6.41 -6.84 -4.30
C GLY A 7 7.05 -5.91 -5.37
N ILE A 8 8.36 -6.02 -5.69
CA ILE A 8 9.12 -5.09 -6.58
C ILE A 8 10.08 -5.85 -7.53
N THR A 9 10.32 -5.29 -8.73
CA THR A 9 11.56 -5.50 -9.52
C THR A 9 12.38 -4.22 -9.70
N ASP A 10 13.71 -4.41 -9.59
CA ASP A 10 14.89 -3.61 -9.99
C ASP A 10 14.91 -2.08 -9.74
N VAL A 11 15.79 -1.61 -8.83
CA VAL A 11 15.92 -0.19 -8.50
C VAL A 11 17.35 0.19 -8.05
N LYS A 12 18.01 1.05 -8.83
CA LYS A 12 19.03 2.00 -8.35
C LYS A 12 18.37 3.38 -8.19
N SER A 13 17.94 3.72 -6.98
CA SER A 13 17.67 5.11 -6.59
C SER A 13 17.77 5.28 -5.08
N SER A 14 18.31 6.43 -4.64
CA SER A 14 18.60 6.74 -3.25
C SER A 14 17.41 7.44 -2.56
N PHE A 15 17.17 7.07 -1.30
CA PHE A 15 16.19 7.67 -0.39
C PHE A 15 16.90 8.07 0.90
N SER A 16 16.45 9.16 1.54
CA SER A 16 17.03 9.65 2.81
C SER A 16 15.93 9.92 3.84
N LEU A 17 16.21 9.65 5.12
CA LEU A 17 15.30 9.88 6.26
C LEU A 17 15.86 11.02 7.11
N ASN A 18 15.02 11.97 7.52
CA ASN A 18 15.36 13.05 8.46
C ASN A 18 14.41 13.00 9.66
N LEU A 19 14.94 13.13 10.88
CA LEU A 19 14.17 13.08 12.13
C LEU A 19 13.70 14.50 12.51
N GLY A 20 12.40 14.71 12.71
CA GLY A 20 11.83 16.01 13.11
C GLY A 20 10.33 15.97 13.47
N ASP A 21 9.91 16.84 14.39
CA ASP A 21 8.66 16.75 15.16
C ASP A 21 7.33 16.98 14.42
N SER A 22 6.25 16.47 15.05
CA SER A 22 4.80 16.33 14.70
C SER A 22 4.11 17.56 14.05
N ASN A 23 2.91 17.54 13.44
CA ASN A 23 1.66 16.77 13.55
C ASN A 23 0.90 16.86 12.21
N ASP A 24 -0.05 15.95 11.91
CA ASP A 24 -1.29 16.18 11.13
C ASP A 24 -1.81 14.89 10.44
N ALA A 25 -3.13 14.68 10.48
CA ALA A 25 -3.83 13.46 10.09
C ALA A 25 -4.67 13.66 8.82
N THR A 26 -4.47 12.79 7.84
CA THR A 26 -5.51 12.05 7.05
C THR A 26 -4.91 11.53 5.74
N ARG A 27 -5.33 10.32 5.33
CA ARG A 27 -4.82 9.47 4.24
C ARG A 27 -3.49 8.79 4.58
N GLY A 28 -3.56 7.49 4.88
CA GLY A 28 -2.38 6.68 5.19
C GLY A 28 -2.41 5.36 4.45
N GLY A 29 -1.25 4.76 4.24
CA GLY A 29 -1.12 3.36 3.84
C GLY A 29 -1.11 2.46 5.08
N VAL A 30 -1.79 1.32 5.07
CA VAL A 30 -1.59 0.26 6.08
C VAL A 30 -0.74 -0.84 5.44
N VAL A 31 0.29 -1.26 6.15
CA VAL A 31 1.25 -2.25 5.68
C VAL A 31 1.21 -3.45 6.59
N VAL A 32 1.22 -4.65 6.02
CA VAL A 32 1.23 -5.93 6.75
C VAL A 32 2.34 -6.80 6.18
N ASP A 33 3.18 -7.32 7.08
CA ASP A 33 4.26 -8.26 6.74
C ASP A 33 4.06 -9.63 7.40
N HIS A 34 4.44 -10.65 6.64
CA HIS A 34 4.49 -12.05 7.05
C HIS A 34 5.94 -12.44 7.42
N ALA A 35 6.33 -12.04 8.64
CA ALA A 35 7.44 -12.58 9.43
C ALA A 35 8.89 -12.41 8.94
N PHE A 36 9.18 -12.07 7.67
CA PHE A 36 10.56 -11.94 7.18
C PHE A 36 10.74 -10.84 6.14
N GLY A 37 11.80 -10.05 6.30
CA GLY A 37 12.28 -9.16 5.25
C GLY A 37 11.92 -7.69 5.40
N ILE A 38 11.42 -7.25 6.56
CA ILE A 38 11.30 -5.82 6.87
C ILE A 38 12.68 -5.18 6.93
N SER A 39 12.81 -3.94 6.45
CA SER A 39 14.04 -3.16 6.59
C SER A 39 14.49 -3.04 8.07
N GLU A 40 15.77 -3.22 8.34
CA GLU A 40 16.32 -3.22 9.72
C GLU A 40 15.91 -1.97 10.51
N LYS A 41 15.82 -0.83 9.82
CA LYS A 41 15.42 0.44 10.42
C LYS A 41 13.99 0.41 10.96
N LEU A 42 13.06 -0.25 10.28
CA LEU A 42 11.67 -0.34 10.73
C LEU A 42 11.50 -1.41 11.81
N GLN A 43 12.34 -2.44 11.83
CA GLN A 43 12.33 -3.45 12.90
C GLN A 43 12.60 -2.85 14.28
N GLN A 44 13.37 -1.75 14.33
CA GLN A 44 13.75 -1.04 15.55
C GLN A 44 12.62 -0.16 16.13
N LEU A 45 11.57 0.13 15.37
CA LEU A 45 10.44 0.92 15.87
C LEU A 45 9.61 0.09 16.85
N ALA A 46 9.31 0.64 18.02
CA ALA A 46 8.34 0.06 18.95
C ALA A 46 6.91 0.57 18.64
N CYS A 47 5.91 -0.17 19.12
CA CYS A 47 4.52 0.26 19.00
C CYS A 47 4.27 1.47 19.91
N GLY A 48 3.70 2.53 19.34
CA GLY A 48 3.41 3.78 20.06
C GLY A 48 4.58 4.76 20.16
N ASP A 49 5.73 4.46 19.53
CA ASP A 49 6.80 5.45 19.34
C ASP A 49 6.33 6.64 18.48
N ASP A 50 7.04 7.75 18.62
CA ASP A 50 6.84 8.89 17.72
C ASP A 50 7.03 8.46 16.25
N PRO A 51 6.13 8.89 15.33
CA PRO A 51 6.23 8.47 13.94
C PRO A 51 7.57 8.86 13.31
N LEU A 52 8.24 7.88 12.70
CA LEU A 52 9.43 8.11 11.90
C LEU A 52 9.07 8.94 10.67
N ARG A 53 9.75 10.07 10.47
CA ARG A 53 9.56 10.94 9.30
C ARG A 53 10.37 10.44 8.11
N GLY A 54 9.73 10.44 6.94
CA GLY A 54 10.39 10.21 5.65
C GLY A 54 9.90 11.15 4.57
N TYR A 55 10.52 11.10 3.41
CA TYR A 55 10.06 11.84 2.24
C TYR A 55 10.24 11.03 0.97
N ARG A 56 9.36 11.21 -0.01
CA ARG A 56 9.55 10.68 -1.36
C ARG A 56 9.48 11.80 -2.40
N ASN A 57 10.07 11.55 -3.54
CA ASN A 57 9.95 12.43 -4.69
C ASN A 57 8.70 12.03 -5.47
N VAL A 58 7.78 12.98 -5.66
CA VAL A 58 6.55 12.79 -6.41
C VAL A 58 6.71 13.50 -7.73
N GLU A 59 6.49 12.77 -8.82
CA GLU A 59 6.47 13.36 -10.15
C GLU A 59 5.21 14.23 -10.30
N VAL A 60 5.42 15.49 -10.66
CA VAL A 60 4.37 16.45 -11.01
C VAL A 60 4.40 16.72 -12.51
N GLU A 61 3.47 17.53 -13.00
CA GLU A 61 3.41 17.91 -14.41
C GLU A 61 4.76 18.41 -14.94
N ASN A 62 5.07 18.02 -16.19
CA ASN A 62 6.32 18.33 -16.91
C ASN A 62 7.59 17.57 -16.44
N GLY A 63 7.43 16.45 -15.72
CA GLY A 63 8.56 15.61 -15.30
C GLY A 63 9.40 16.21 -14.17
N CYS A 64 8.89 17.26 -13.53
CA CYS A 64 9.46 17.82 -12.31
C CYS A 64 9.16 16.90 -11.12
N PHE A 65 10.05 16.88 -10.12
CA PHE A 65 9.84 16.14 -8.89
C PHE A 65 9.70 17.09 -7.71
N VAL A 66 8.67 16.90 -6.90
CA VAL A 66 8.48 17.62 -5.64
C VAL A 66 8.70 16.68 -4.46
N ARG A 67 9.31 17.20 -3.40
CA ARG A 67 9.46 16.48 -2.14
C ARG A 67 8.09 16.38 -1.47
N HIS A 68 7.73 15.18 -1.03
CA HIS A 68 6.52 14.89 -0.28
C HIS A 68 6.88 14.16 1.01
N ASP A 69 6.71 14.84 2.14
CA ASP A 69 6.99 14.32 3.47
C ASP A 69 5.83 13.46 4.00
N PHE A 70 6.16 12.38 4.69
CA PHE A 70 5.22 11.42 5.27
C PHE A 70 5.71 10.91 6.63
N GLY A 71 4.82 10.29 7.39
CA GLY A 71 5.14 9.66 8.68
C GLY A 71 4.98 8.14 8.62
N ILE A 72 5.77 7.40 9.40
CA ILE A 72 5.70 5.94 9.53
C ILE A 72 5.55 5.60 11.01
N GLU A 73 4.51 4.85 11.34
CA GLU A 73 4.20 4.44 12.70
C GLU A 73 4.06 2.93 12.74
N ARG A 74 4.65 2.26 13.73
CA ARG A 74 4.41 0.84 13.97
C ARG A 74 3.20 0.67 14.88
N VAL A 75 2.23 -0.12 14.45
CA VAL A 75 0.99 -0.37 15.21
C VAL A 75 0.84 -1.82 15.68
N SER A 76 1.63 -2.74 15.13
CA SER A 76 1.75 -4.10 15.67
C SER A 76 3.14 -4.69 15.44
N ILE A 77 3.53 -5.59 16.35
CA ILE A 77 4.76 -6.39 16.26
C ILE A 77 4.49 -7.75 15.61
N GLY A 78 3.35 -8.36 15.92
CA GLY A 78 2.95 -9.69 15.43
C GLY A 78 1.48 -9.71 15.03
N PRO A 79 1.14 -9.72 13.72
CA PRO A 79 2.06 -9.51 12.59
C PRO A 79 2.67 -8.11 12.61
N SER A 80 3.75 -7.90 11.86
CA SER A 80 4.32 -6.55 11.75
C SER A 80 3.40 -5.67 10.91
N VAL A 81 2.87 -4.61 11.53
CA VAL A 81 1.94 -3.68 10.88
C VAL A 81 2.42 -2.25 11.06
N PHE A 82 2.45 -1.51 9.94
CA PHE A 82 2.84 -0.11 9.91
C PHE A 82 1.76 0.77 9.27
N ILE A 83 1.63 2.01 9.75
CA ILE A 83 0.82 3.05 9.14
C ILE A 83 1.75 4.09 8.52
N LEU A 84 1.62 4.32 7.21
CA LEU A 84 2.36 5.34 6.48
C LEU A 84 1.44 6.55 6.26
N ARG A 85 1.47 7.51 7.20
CA ARG A 85 0.62 8.70 7.20
C ARG A 85 1.07 9.70 6.13
N LYS A 86 0.13 10.21 5.34
CA LYS A 86 0.37 11.12 4.22
C LYS A 86 1.36 10.56 3.22
N PHE A 87 1.29 9.26 2.93
CA PHE A 87 2.20 8.65 1.98
C PHE A 87 1.83 8.95 0.53
N CYS A 88 0.54 8.87 0.19
CA CYS A 88 0.03 9.29 -1.11
C CYS A 88 -0.40 10.76 -1.06
N THR A 89 -0.17 11.48 -2.16
CA THR A 89 -0.74 12.83 -2.30
C THR A 89 -2.23 12.75 -2.58
N ILE A 90 -2.93 13.88 -2.41
CA ILE A 90 -4.36 13.96 -2.72
C ILE A 90 -4.58 13.72 -4.23
N GLU A 91 -3.72 14.32 -5.04
CA GLU A 91 -3.75 14.27 -6.50
C GLU A 91 -3.50 12.84 -7.01
N GLU A 92 -2.56 12.09 -6.42
CA GLU A 92 -2.36 10.68 -6.75
C GLU A 92 -3.60 9.85 -6.42
N CYS A 93 -4.19 10.06 -5.24
CA CYS A 93 -5.41 9.36 -4.85
C CYS A 93 -6.56 9.65 -5.81
N GLU A 94 -6.74 10.91 -6.22
CA GLU A 94 -7.78 11.32 -7.16
C GLU A 94 -7.54 10.76 -8.56
N ARG A 95 -6.29 10.79 -9.04
CA ARG A 95 -5.91 10.19 -10.33
C ARG A 95 -6.18 8.69 -10.37
N ILE A 96 -5.81 7.95 -9.33
CA ILE A 96 -6.09 6.51 -9.24
C ILE A 96 -7.59 6.26 -9.23
N GLN A 97 -8.36 7.01 -8.43
CA GLN A 97 -9.82 6.84 -8.38
C GLN A 97 -10.49 7.16 -9.72
N HIS A 98 -10.10 8.25 -10.36
CA HIS A 98 -10.64 8.65 -11.66
C HIS A 98 -10.32 7.59 -12.72
N TYR A 99 -9.07 7.15 -12.79
CA TYR A 99 -8.68 6.12 -13.76
C TYR A 99 -9.40 4.79 -13.50
N ALA A 100 -9.60 4.39 -12.24
CA ALA A 100 -10.37 3.18 -11.89
C ALA A 100 -11.78 3.20 -12.49
N GLN A 101 -12.42 4.36 -12.45
CA GLN A 101 -13.76 4.54 -13.01
C GLN A 101 -13.75 4.42 -14.54
N THR A 102 -12.67 4.82 -15.21
CA THR A 102 -12.55 4.67 -16.67
C THR A 102 -12.32 3.23 -17.12
N LEU A 103 -11.84 2.35 -16.24
CA LEU A 103 -11.61 0.93 -16.52
C LEU A 103 -12.84 0.04 -16.28
N GLU A 104 -14.03 0.62 -16.10
CA GLU A 104 -15.29 -0.10 -15.86
C GLU A 104 -15.18 -1.16 -14.74
N MET A 105 -15.12 -0.71 -13.48
CA MET A 105 -15.00 -1.61 -12.32
C MET A 105 -16.11 -2.67 -12.30
N GLU A 106 -15.72 -3.93 -12.09
CA GLU A 106 -16.64 -5.07 -12.06
C GLU A 106 -16.99 -5.46 -10.63
N ALA A 107 -18.15 -6.10 -10.42
CA ALA A 107 -18.47 -6.67 -9.12
C ALA A 107 -17.42 -7.71 -8.72
N ALA A 108 -16.79 -7.53 -7.56
CA ALA A 108 -15.76 -8.43 -7.06
C ALA A 108 -16.38 -9.80 -6.77
N GLN A 109 -15.93 -10.81 -7.49
CA GLN A 109 -16.29 -12.20 -7.24
C GLN A 109 -15.14 -12.88 -6.47
N THR A 110 -15.45 -13.51 -5.35
CA THR A 110 -14.50 -14.37 -4.63
C THR A 110 -15.17 -15.71 -4.42
N LEU A 111 -15.06 -16.59 -5.41
CA LEU A 111 -15.53 -17.96 -5.31
C LEU A 111 -14.42 -18.78 -4.62
N SER A 112 -14.56 -19.07 -3.34
CA SER A 112 -13.83 -20.18 -2.72
C SER A 112 -14.56 -21.47 -3.03
N GLY A 113 -13.86 -22.52 -3.45
CA GLY A 113 -14.46 -23.81 -3.83
C GLY A 113 -15.36 -24.42 -2.75
N GLN A 114 -16.30 -25.28 -3.17
CA GLN A 114 -17.34 -26.04 -2.44
C GLN A 114 -18.17 -25.34 -1.35
N ASP A 115 -17.61 -24.40 -0.58
CA ASP A 115 -18.31 -23.47 0.30
C ASP A 115 -18.34 -22.08 -0.37
N GLU A 116 -19.48 -21.76 -0.99
CA GLU A 116 -19.77 -20.49 -1.67
C GLU A 116 -19.90 -19.29 -0.72
N THR A 117 -19.07 -19.19 0.31
CA THR A 117 -19.03 -17.99 1.14
C THR A 117 -18.33 -16.88 0.37
N VAL A 118 -19.12 -15.99 -0.22
CA VAL A 118 -18.65 -14.74 -0.84
C VAL A 118 -17.78 -13.99 0.18
N LYS A 119 -16.46 -13.92 -0.05
CA LYS A 119 -15.54 -13.26 0.88
C LYS A 119 -15.65 -11.74 0.83
N ARG A 120 -15.92 -11.18 -0.37
CA ARG A 120 -16.10 -9.74 -0.59
C ARG A 120 -17.56 -9.45 -0.94
N SER A 121 -18.25 -8.63 -0.15
CA SER A 121 -19.63 -8.24 -0.41
C SER A 121 -19.74 -6.76 -0.79
N LYS A 122 -20.68 -6.43 -1.69
CA LYS A 122 -20.93 -5.07 -2.18
C LYS A 122 -19.64 -4.32 -2.55
N CYS A 123 -18.75 -5.02 -3.25
CA CYS A 123 -17.43 -4.55 -3.61
C CYS A 123 -17.29 -4.62 -5.12
N GLU A 124 -16.76 -3.59 -5.74
CA GLU A 124 -16.31 -3.61 -7.13
C GLU A 124 -14.80 -3.53 -7.18
N VAL A 125 -14.20 -4.10 -8.21
CA VAL A 125 -12.75 -4.24 -8.39
C VAL A 125 -12.36 -3.88 -9.81
N THR A 126 -11.19 -3.28 -9.95
CA THR A 126 -10.45 -3.23 -11.21
C THR A 126 -8.95 -3.40 -10.91
N TRP A 127 -8.18 -3.74 -11.93
CA TRP A 127 -6.74 -3.95 -11.85
C TRP A 127 -6.02 -2.96 -12.75
N MET A 128 -4.97 -2.34 -12.23
CA MET A 128 -4.18 -1.36 -12.96
C MET A 128 -2.71 -1.76 -12.99
N GLY A 129 -2.24 -2.20 -14.15
CA GLY A 129 -0.82 -2.34 -14.41
C GLY A 129 -0.04 -1.02 -14.43
N ASN A 130 1.28 -1.14 -14.39
CA ASN A 130 2.22 -0.01 -14.26
C ASN A 130 2.14 1.04 -15.40
N SER A 131 1.66 0.64 -16.59
CA SER A 131 1.53 1.52 -17.77
C SER A 131 0.40 2.55 -17.65
N HIS A 132 -0.59 2.31 -16.80
CA HIS A 132 -1.86 3.03 -16.83
C HIS A 132 -1.82 4.48 -16.29
N LEU A 133 -0.82 4.85 -15.48
CA LEU A 133 -0.73 6.19 -14.86
C LEU A 133 0.64 6.85 -15.02
N SER A 134 1.24 6.74 -16.21
CA SER A 134 2.57 7.31 -16.49
C SER A 134 3.63 6.86 -15.47
N GLY A 135 3.51 5.62 -14.97
CA GLY A 135 4.42 5.10 -13.96
C GLY A 135 4.17 5.54 -12.51
N ALA A 136 3.14 6.36 -12.21
CA ALA A 136 2.82 6.75 -10.83
C ALA A 136 2.56 5.53 -9.92
N ILE A 137 1.85 4.52 -10.45
CA ILE A 137 1.63 3.22 -9.78
C ILE A 137 2.96 2.55 -9.46
N GLY A 138 3.84 2.42 -10.45
CA GLY A 138 5.18 1.85 -10.25
C GLY A 138 6.05 2.67 -9.31
N SER A 139 5.89 4.00 -9.28
CA SER A 139 6.58 4.89 -8.34
C SER A 139 6.13 4.67 -6.91
N LEU A 140 4.82 4.52 -6.66
CA LEU A 140 4.26 4.19 -5.33
C LEU A 140 4.72 2.81 -4.86
N ALA A 141 4.60 1.79 -5.71
CA ALA A 141 5.09 0.43 -5.42
C ALA A 141 6.56 0.46 -5.02
N ARG A 142 7.37 1.14 -5.83
CA ARG A 142 8.81 1.30 -5.63
C ARG A 142 9.13 1.99 -4.33
N ALA A 143 8.49 3.12 -4.06
CA ALA A 143 8.69 3.89 -2.85
C ALA A 143 8.35 3.05 -1.61
N ALA A 144 7.20 2.37 -1.63
CA ALA A 144 6.75 1.54 -0.52
C ALA A 144 7.75 0.43 -0.20
N ALA A 145 8.14 -0.39 -1.18
CA ALA A 145 9.03 -1.49 -0.85
C ALA A 145 10.50 -1.07 -0.65
N ASN A 146 10.96 0.09 -1.17
CA ASN A 146 12.25 0.66 -0.73
C ASN A 146 12.28 1.07 0.74
N ILE A 147 11.13 1.43 1.31
CA ILE A 147 11.00 1.76 2.73
C ILE A 147 10.85 0.48 3.56
N LEU A 148 9.99 -0.42 3.09
CA LEU A 148 9.45 -1.52 3.87
C LEU A 148 10.29 -2.79 3.80
N LEU A 149 10.89 -3.09 2.65
CA LEU A 149 11.60 -4.35 2.41
C LEU A 149 13.12 -4.18 2.51
N SER A 150 13.79 -5.22 3.01
CA SER A 150 15.23 -5.38 2.92
C SER A 150 15.68 -5.60 1.47
N ASP A 151 16.95 -5.32 1.21
CA ASP A 151 17.54 -5.55 -0.11
C ASP A 151 17.48 -7.04 -0.50
N ASP A 152 17.70 -7.96 0.45
CA ASP A 152 17.64 -9.40 0.19
C ASP A 152 16.28 -9.83 -0.37
N VAL A 153 15.18 -9.29 0.15
CA VAL A 153 13.84 -9.60 -0.37
C VAL A 153 13.61 -8.94 -1.72
N LYS A 154 13.97 -7.66 -1.88
CA LYS A 154 13.78 -6.91 -3.13
C LYS A 154 14.54 -7.52 -4.31
N PHE A 155 15.72 -8.09 -4.06
CA PHE A 155 16.58 -8.65 -5.09
C PHE A 155 16.51 -10.19 -5.17
N SER A 156 15.60 -10.82 -4.43
CA SER A 156 15.40 -12.28 -4.48
C SER A 156 14.86 -12.74 -5.83
N ALA A 157 15.22 -13.97 -6.22
CA ALA A 157 14.68 -14.58 -7.42
C ALA A 157 13.16 -14.79 -7.27
N GLY A 158 12.38 -14.20 -8.18
CA GLY A 158 10.91 -14.24 -8.12
C GLY A 158 10.28 -13.03 -7.43
N ALA A 159 11.07 -12.07 -6.93
CA ALA A 159 10.54 -10.78 -6.51
C ALA A 159 9.86 -10.06 -7.68
N GLY A 160 8.69 -9.48 -7.43
CA GLY A 160 7.93 -8.75 -8.44
C GLY A 160 6.71 -8.05 -7.86
N CYS A 161 6.17 -7.07 -8.59
CA CYS A 161 4.98 -6.32 -8.20
C CYS A 161 3.73 -6.82 -8.91
N GLU A 162 2.70 -7.21 -8.17
CA GLU A 162 1.36 -7.37 -8.75
C GLU A 162 0.80 -6.02 -9.23
N ASP A 163 -0.10 -6.07 -10.19
CA ASP A 163 -0.87 -4.91 -10.64
C ASP A 163 -1.68 -4.32 -9.47
N LEU A 164 -1.90 -3.00 -9.51
CA LEU A 164 -2.65 -2.31 -8.47
C LEU A 164 -4.11 -2.73 -8.50
N GLN A 165 -4.53 -3.48 -7.49
CA GLN A 165 -5.94 -3.84 -7.30
C GLN A 165 -6.68 -2.67 -6.64
N VAL A 166 -7.64 -2.05 -7.32
CA VAL A 166 -8.45 -0.95 -6.77
C VAL A 166 -9.85 -1.46 -6.44
N LEU A 167 -10.27 -1.26 -5.19
CA LEU A 167 -11.56 -1.71 -4.66
C LEU A 167 -12.49 -0.55 -4.32
N ARG A 168 -13.76 -0.67 -4.66
CA ARG A 168 -14.85 0.24 -4.25
C ARG A 168 -15.87 -0.54 -3.44
N TYR A 169 -15.95 -0.27 -2.14
CA TYR A 169 -17.01 -0.82 -1.29
C TYR A 169 -18.20 0.12 -1.28
N GLY A 170 -19.39 -0.44 -1.49
CA GLY A 170 -20.65 0.22 -1.25
C GLY A 170 -20.98 0.29 0.24
N GLU A 171 -22.16 0.83 0.55
CA GLU A 171 -22.65 0.90 1.93
C GLU A 171 -22.77 -0.50 2.54
N THR A 172 -22.19 -0.68 3.73
CA THR A 172 -22.04 -1.97 4.44
C THR A 172 -21.23 -3.03 3.68
N GLY A 173 -20.47 -2.65 2.65
CA GLY A 173 -19.56 -3.57 1.97
C GLY A 173 -18.43 -3.99 2.89
N GLU A 174 -18.05 -5.27 2.84
CA GLU A 174 -17.00 -5.83 3.68
C GLU A 174 -16.11 -6.79 2.90
N TYR A 175 -14.90 -7.00 3.42
CA TYR A 175 -14.06 -8.14 3.08
C TYR A 175 -13.85 -8.97 4.34
N ARG A 176 -14.40 -10.18 4.35
CA ARG A 176 -14.28 -11.10 5.48
C ARG A 176 -12.81 -11.46 5.74
N LEU A 177 -12.55 -11.90 6.97
CA LEU A 177 -11.22 -12.34 7.40
C LEU A 177 -10.62 -13.34 6.40
N HIS A 178 -9.40 -13.06 5.95
CA HIS A 178 -8.65 -13.85 5.00
C HIS A 178 -7.15 -13.59 5.16
N HIS A 179 -6.34 -14.45 4.53
CA HIS A 179 -4.93 -14.17 4.27
C HIS A 179 -4.78 -13.73 2.82
N ASP A 180 -3.86 -12.80 2.55
CA ASP A 180 -3.67 -12.24 1.21
C ASP A 180 -3.06 -13.24 0.22
N SER A 181 -2.18 -14.15 0.66
CA SER A 181 -1.72 -15.37 -0.03
C SER A 181 -0.61 -16.02 0.81
N TYR A 182 -0.16 -17.23 0.47
CA TYR A 182 1.05 -17.83 1.06
C TYR A 182 2.35 -17.29 0.42
N ASP A 183 2.28 -16.81 -0.81
CA ASP A 183 3.48 -16.39 -1.57
C ASP A 183 3.75 -14.88 -1.48
N ARG A 184 2.87 -14.13 -0.82
CA ARG A 184 3.01 -12.67 -0.64
C ARG A 184 3.72 -12.36 0.66
N VAL A 185 4.82 -11.63 0.56
CA VAL A 185 5.60 -11.17 1.72
C VAL A 185 5.09 -9.83 2.27
N LEU A 186 4.49 -8.99 1.42
CA LEU A 186 4.08 -7.63 1.77
C LEU A 186 2.76 -7.28 1.08
N THR A 187 1.80 -6.79 1.87
CA THR A 187 0.63 -6.08 1.34
C THR A 187 0.68 -4.62 1.77
N VAL A 188 0.48 -3.71 0.81
CA VAL A 188 0.32 -2.27 1.07
C VAL A 188 -1.09 -1.82 0.69
N LEU A 189 -1.85 -1.33 1.66
CA LEU A 189 -3.23 -0.87 1.53
C LEU A 189 -3.29 0.66 1.47
N TYR A 190 -3.71 1.22 0.35
CA TYR A 190 -3.86 2.66 0.17
C TYR A 190 -5.32 3.09 0.32
N TYR A 191 -5.62 3.95 1.29
CA TYR A 191 -6.95 4.53 1.46
C TYR A 191 -7.12 5.77 0.59
N LEU A 192 -7.76 5.62 -0.57
CA LEU A 192 -7.83 6.69 -1.58
C LEU A 192 -8.82 7.80 -1.21
N ASN A 193 -9.88 7.48 -0.46
CA ASN A 193 -10.88 8.44 0.02
C ASN A 193 -10.88 8.63 1.54
N GLY A 194 -9.95 7.98 2.26
CA GLY A 194 -9.84 8.08 3.72
C GLY A 194 -10.99 7.46 4.51
N SER A 195 -11.78 6.55 3.92
CA SER A 195 -12.89 5.86 4.59
C SER A 195 -12.66 4.35 4.71
N GLY A 196 -13.25 3.75 5.74
CA GLY A 196 -13.14 2.32 6.04
C GLY A 196 -12.12 2.02 7.14
N GLU A 197 -12.12 0.77 7.57
CA GLU A 197 -11.20 0.27 8.59
C GLU A 197 -10.61 -1.06 8.11
N THR A 198 -9.36 -1.34 8.49
CA THR A 198 -8.75 -2.65 8.35
C THR A 198 -8.46 -3.17 9.74
N TRP A 199 -8.97 -4.35 10.03
CA TRP A 199 -8.86 -4.98 11.33
C TRP A 199 -8.01 -6.24 11.24
N PHE A 200 -7.01 -6.34 12.13
CA PHE A 200 -6.15 -7.51 12.30
C PHE A 200 -6.54 -8.20 13.61
N PRO A 201 -7.35 -9.27 13.58
CA PRO A 201 -7.63 -10.05 14.78
C PRO A 201 -6.36 -10.73 15.29
N PHE A 202 -6.29 -10.89 16.61
CA PHE A 202 -5.16 -11.43 17.37
C PHE A 202 -4.80 -12.89 17.02
#